data_AF-X1T3H0-F1
#
_entry.id   AF-X1T3H0-F1
#
_cell.length_a   1.000
_cell.length_b   1.000
_cell.length_c   1.000
_cell.angle_alpha   90.00
_cell.angle_beta   90.00
_cell.angle_gamma   90.00
#
_symmetry.space_group_name_H-M   'P 1'
#
loop_
_entity.id
_entity.type
_entity.pdbx_description
1 polymer ?
#
loop_
_entity_poly.entity_id
_entity_poly.type
_entity_poly.pdbx_seq_one_letter_code
_entity_poly.pdbx_strand_id
1 'polypeptide(L)'
;MTLGETMTETAVITDFYRSSFEQCEREGFHGQPEAVRQLRQAAMDRFEQLGFPTTRLEAWRNTSVEPIAKVEFHLPAAAVTVEPWAVEPFRLQECFQVVVASGRFVPDLSLLDGLPEQV
;
A
#
# COMPACT_ATOMS: atom_id res chain seq x y z
N MET A 1 17.30 17.09 -26.34
CA MET A 1 18.49 16.88 -25.49
C MET A 1 17.99 16.82 -24.05
N THR A 2 17.47 15.67 -23.59
CA THR A 2 16.92 15.48 -22.21
C THR A 2 16.74 13.98 -21.87
N LEU A 3 17.63 13.09 -22.35
CA LEU A 3 17.60 11.67 -21.94
C LEU A 3 18.35 11.43 -20.60
N GLY A 4 19.25 12.33 -20.20
CA GLY A 4 20.06 12.17 -18.99
C GLY A 4 19.35 12.56 -17.68
N GLU A 5 18.54 13.62 -17.71
CA GLU A 5 17.81 14.09 -16.51
C GLU A 5 16.66 13.16 -16.12
N THR A 6 15.91 12.64 -17.10
CA THR A 6 14.75 11.77 -16.85
C THR A 6 15.13 10.39 -16.30
N MET A 7 16.27 9.81 -16.75
CA MET A 7 16.77 8.55 -16.18
C MET A 7 17.25 8.72 -14.73
N THR A 8 17.87 9.86 -14.41
CA THR A 8 18.38 10.14 -13.07
C THR A 8 17.24 10.38 -12.09
N GLU A 9 16.21 11.14 -12.48
CA GLU A 9 15.02 11.38 -11.66
C GLU A 9 14.20 10.11 -11.41
N THR A 10 14.06 9.24 -12.43
CA THR A 10 13.34 7.96 -12.30
C THR A 10 14.05 6.97 -11.37
N ALA A 11 15.38 6.90 -11.45
CA ALA A 11 16.19 6.06 -10.56
C ALA A 11 16.06 6.50 -9.09
N VAL A 12 16.16 7.80 -8.81
CA VAL A 12 16.01 8.37 -7.46
C VAL A 12 14.63 8.08 -6.85
N ILE A 13 13.56 8.22 -7.65
CA ILE A 13 12.20 7.90 -7.19
C ILE A 13 12.08 6.41 -6.85
N THR A 14 12.64 5.54 -7.69
CA THR A 14 12.55 4.08 -7.49
C THR A 14 13.31 3.63 -6.23
N ASP A 15 14.50 4.19 -5.98
CA ASP A 15 15.32 3.92 -4.79
C ASP A 15 14.57 4.31 -3.49
N PHE A 16 13.82 5.42 -3.51
CA PHE A 16 12.98 5.84 -2.40
C PHE A 16 11.89 4.79 -2.08
N TYR A 17 11.21 4.26 -3.10
CA TYR A 17 10.17 3.25 -2.90
C TYR A 17 10.75 1.89 -2.47
N ARG A 18 11.94 1.49 -2.95
CA ARG A 18 12.64 0.31 -2.40
C ARG A 18 12.96 0.48 -0.93
N SER A 19 13.55 1.61 -0.55
CA SER A 19 13.88 1.90 0.86
C SER A 19 12.63 1.87 1.75
N SER A 20 11.52 2.44 1.26
CA SER A 20 10.22 2.42 1.95
C SER A 20 9.63 1.01 2.06
N PHE A 21 9.80 0.18 1.02
CA PHE A 21 9.39 -1.23 1.04
C PHE A 21 10.17 -2.04 2.07
N GLU A 22 11.49 -1.87 2.13
CA GLU A 22 12.35 -2.53 3.12
C GLU A 22 12.00 -2.12 4.54
N GLN A 23 11.60 -0.86 4.76
CA GLN A 23 11.06 -0.43 6.05
C GLN A 23 9.74 -1.15 6.38
N CYS A 24 8.81 -1.28 5.42
CA CYS A 24 7.57 -2.04 5.63
C CYS A 24 7.84 -3.51 5.96
N GLU A 25 8.82 -4.14 5.32
CA GLU A 25 9.20 -5.52 5.64
C GLU A 25 9.69 -5.67 7.08
N ARG A 26 10.45 -4.68 7.58
CA ARG A 26 10.97 -4.69 8.96
C ARG A 26 9.92 -4.38 10.02
N GLU A 27 8.96 -3.49 9.74
CA GLU A 27 8.12 -2.85 10.76
C GLU A 27 6.60 -2.99 10.53
N GLY A 28 6.18 -3.38 9.33
CA GLY A 28 4.78 -3.28 8.89
C GLY A 28 4.11 -4.59 8.50
N PHE A 29 4.87 -5.55 7.96
CA PHE A 29 4.33 -6.81 7.45
C PHE A 29 4.50 -8.01 8.40
N HIS A 30 4.57 -7.76 9.70
CA HIS A 30 4.69 -8.80 10.72
C HIS A 30 3.57 -9.83 10.60
N GLY A 31 3.92 -11.12 10.73
CA GLY A 31 2.94 -12.22 10.68
C GLY A 31 2.36 -12.51 9.29
N GLN A 32 2.87 -11.89 8.22
CA GLN A 32 2.42 -12.21 6.86
C GLN A 32 2.75 -13.68 6.49
N PRO A 33 1.89 -14.38 5.73
CA PRO A 33 2.23 -15.68 5.17
C PRO A 33 3.44 -15.60 4.23
N GLU A 34 4.29 -16.61 4.23
CA GLU A 34 5.51 -16.63 3.40
C GLU A 34 5.20 -16.47 1.90
N ALA A 35 4.12 -17.09 1.40
CA ALA A 35 3.70 -16.91 0.02
C ALA A 35 3.38 -15.44 -0.31
N VAL A 36 2.78 -14.69 0.62
CA VAL A 36 2.48 -13.27 0.46
C VAL A 36 3.76 -12.43 0.49
N ARG A 37 4.70 -12.77 1.39
CA ARG A 37 6.02 -12.13 1.42
C ARG A 37 6.74 -12.26 0.07
N GLN A 38 6.77 -13.46 -0.50
CA GLN A 38 7.41 -13.73 -1.79
C GLN A 38 6.75 -12.95 -2.92
N LEU A 39 5.42 -12.88 -2.95
CA LEU A 39 4.68 -12.06 -3.93
C LEU A 39 5.03 -10.57 -3.80
N ARG A 40 5.15 -10.05 -2.58
CA ARG A 40 5.54 -8.66 -2.33
C ARG A 40 6.96 -8.37 -2.84
N GLN A 41 7.92 -9.26 -2.57
CA GLN A 41 9.28 -9.11 -3.07
C GLN A 41 9.33 -9.11 -4.60
N ALA A 42 8.68 -10.10 -5.23
CA ALA A 42 8.64 -10.22 -6.69
C ALA A 42 7.98 -8.99 -7.35
N ALA A 43 6.93 -8.45 -6.72
CA ALA A 43 6.27 -7.24 -7.19
C ALA A 43 7.18 -6.01 -7.08
N MET A 44 7.91 -5.87 -5.96
CA MET A 44 8.86 -4.77 -5.77
C MET A 44 9.99 -4.83 -6.79
N ASP A 45 10.63 -6.00 -6.96
CA ASP A 45 11.70 -6.20 -7.95
C ASP A 45 11.21 -5.89 -9.38
N ARG A 46 9.96 -6.27 -9.69
CA ARG A 46 9.37 -5.98 -10.99
C ARG A 46 9.09 -4.49 -11.17
N PHE A 47 8.61 -3.82 -10.13
CA PHE A 47 8.39 -2.37 -10.14
C PHE A 47 9.69 -1.62 -10.40
N GLU A 48 10.82 -2.02 -9.81
CA GLU A 48 12.10 -1.36 -10.06
C GLU A 48 12.57 -1.46 -11.50
N GLN A 49 12.32 -2.60 -12.14
CA GLN A 49 12.66 -2.80 -13.56
C GLN A 49 11.79 -1.95 -14.49
N LEU A 50 10.56 -1.61 -14.08
CA LEU A 50 9.59 -0.91 -14.92
C LEU A 50 9.50 0.59 -14.62
N GLY A 51 9.71 0.98 -13.37
CA GLY A 51 9.37 2.29 -12.84
C GLY A 51 7.86 2.58 -12.86
N PHE A 52 7.52 3.84 -12.63
CA PHE A 52 6.16 4.33 -12.80
C PHE A 52 5.75 4.33 -14.28
N PRO A 53 4.46 4.06 -14.58
CA PRO A 53 3.97 4.17 -15.94
C PRO A 53 4.06 5.61 -16.45
N THR A 54 4.08 5.79 -17.77
CA THR A 54 4.05 7.11 -18.41
C THR A 54 2.84 7.19 -19.34
N THR A 55 2.40 8.41 -19.69
CA THR A 55 1.30 8.65 -20.64
C THR A 55 1.62 8.17 -22.07
N ARG A 56 2.83 7.68 -22.33
CA ARG A 56 3.20 7.00 -23.58
C ARG A 56 2.61 5.58 -23.67
N LEU A 57 2.30 4.95 -22.52
CA LEU A 57 1.61 3.68 -22.47
C LEU A 57 0.13 3.90 -22.76
N GLU A 58 -0.45 3.14 -23.70
CA GLU A 58 -1.87 3.28 -24.08
C GLU A 58 -2.81 3.24 -22.86
N ALA A 59 -2.56 2.33 -21.92
CA ALA A 59 -3.34 2.19 -20.69
C ALA A 59 -3.31 3.42 -19.77
N TRP A 60 -2.32 4.30 -19.93
CA TRP A 60 -2.08 5.49 -19.09
C TRP A 60 -2.16 6.81 -19.86
N ARG A 61 -2.56 6.77 -21.14
CA ARG A 61 -2.59 7.93 -22.04
C ARG A 61 -3.33 9.12 -21.45
N ASN A 62 -4.43 8.86 -20.74
CA ASN A 62 -5.32 9.88 -20.17
C ASN A 62 -5.16 10.01 -18.64
N THR A 63 -4.15 9.39 -18.04
CA THR A 63 -3.95 9.40 -16.58
C THR A 63 -2.46 9.51 -16.28
N SER A 64 -1.98 10.75 -16.10
CA SER A 64 -0.60 10.97 -15.69
C SER A 64 -0.40 10.61 -14.21
N VAL A 65 0.58 9.75 -13.92
CA VAL A 65 1.02 9.41 -12.55
C VAL A 65 2.17 10.27 -12.05
N GLU A 66 2.69 11.17 -12.89
CA GLU A 66 3.81 12.05 -12.51
C GLU A 66 3.54 12.85 -11.22
N PRO A 67 2.32 13.39 -10.97
CA PRO A 67 2.06 14.13 -9.74
C PRO A 67 2.21 13.27 -8.48
N ILE A 68 1.79 12.01 -8.51
CA ILE A 68 1.90 11.12 -7.35
C ILE A 68 3.33 10.58 -7.19
N ALA A 69 4.04 10.34 -8.30
CA ALA A 69 5.43 9.85 -8.25
C ALA A 69 6.38 10.88 -7.60
N LYS A 70 6.06 12.17 -7.69
CA LYS A 70 6.82 13.29 -7.10
C LYS A 70 6.48 13.58 -5.64
N VAL A 71 5.47 12.92 -5.07
CA VAL A 71 5.15 13.07 -3.65
C VAL A 71 6.02 12.11 -2.83
N GLU A 72 6.73 12.65 -1.85
CA GLU A 72 7.40 11.85 -0.83
C GLU A 72 6.36 11.34 0.17
N PHE A 73 5.90 10.11 -0.02
CA PHE A 73 4.97 9.48 0.91
C PHE A 73 5.71 8.95 2.14
N HIS A 74 5.25 9.32 3.32
CA HIS A 74 5.75 8.77 4.57
C HIS A 74 4.85 7.65 5.08
N LEU A 75 5.46 6.59 5.62
CA LEU A 75 4.70 5.54 6.27
C LEU A 75 3.97 6.11 7.50
N PRO A 76 2.69 5.73 7.71
CA PRO A 76 1.94 6.20 8.86
C PRO A 76 2.56 5.66 10.15
N ALA A 77 2.47 6.46 11.21
CA ALA A 77 2.88 6.04 12.55
C ALA A 77 2.21 4.70 12.94
N ALA A 78 2.91 3.89 13.74
CA ALA A 78 2.52 2.51 14.02
C ALA A 78 1.12 2.36 14.64
N ALA A 79 0.64 3.36 15.39
CA ALA A 79 -0.67 3.36 16.01
C ALA A 79 -1.58 4.41 15.36
N VAL A 80 -2.65 3.94 14.72
CA VAL A 80 -3.78 4.78 14.33
C VAL A 80 -4.94 4.38 15.24
N THR A 81 -5.26 5.26 16.18
CA THR A 81 -6.46 5.10 17.01
C THR A 81 -7.65 5.58 16.22
N VAL A 82 -8.61 4.70 15.99
CA VAL A 82 -9.91 5.05 15.44
C VAL A 82 -10.93 4.97 16.57
N GLU A 83 -11.66 6.05 16.77
CA GLU A 83 -12.70 6.10 17.79
C GLU A 83 -13.97 5.38 17.29
N PRO A 84 -14.71 4.65 18.16
CA PRO A 84 -15.90 3.91 17.75
C PRO A 84 -16.95 4.75 17.01
N TRP A 85 -17.13 6.01 17.44
CA TRP A 85 -18.10 6.93 16.84
C TRP A 85 -17.79 7.24 15.37
N ALA A 86 -16.53 7.09 14.92
CA ALA A 86 -16.15 7.32 13.54
C ALA A 86 -16.60 6.18 12.61
N VAL A 87 -16.85 4.99 13.15
CA VAL A 87 -17.28 3.80 12.40
C VAL A 87 -18.79 3.59 12.52
N GLU A 88 -19.39 3.97 13.65
CA GLU A 88 -20.81 3.73 13.95
C GLU A 88 -21.80 4.13 12.83
N PRO A 89 -21.64 5.28 12.13
CA PRO A 89 -22.55 5.67 11.05
C PRO A 89 -22.55 4.73 9.84
N PHE A 90 -21.52 3.89 9.69
CA PHE A 90 -21.32 2.99 8.56
C PHE A 90 -21.68 1.53 8.90
N ARG A 91 -22.21 1.27 10.09
CA ARG A 91 -22.61 -0.08 10.52
C ARG A 91 -23.80 -0.57 9.70
N LEU A 92 -23.67 -1.80 9.20
CA LEU A 92 -24.73 -2.52 8.52
C LEU A 92 -25.24 -3.67 9.40
N GLN A 93 -26.53 -3.96 9.31
CA GLN A 93 -27.14 -5.07 10.04
C GLN A 93 -26.86 -6.39 9.30
N GLU A 94 -26.88 -7.50 10.06
CA GLU A 94 -26.84 -8.87 9.51
C GLU A 94 -25.63 -9.19 8.61
N CYS A 95 -24.48 -8.57 8.87
CA CYS A 95 -23.24 -8.87 8.16
C CYS A 95 -22.02 -8.80 9.07
N PHE A 96 -20.97 -9.53 8.69
CA PHE A 96 -19.65 -9.35 9.26
C PHE A 96 -19.03 -8.05 8.78
N GLN A 97 -18.26 -7.39 9.64
CA GLN A 97 -17.63 -6.12 9.33
C GLN A 97 -16.17 -6.14 9.73
N VAL A 98 -15.29 -5.84 8.78
CA VAL A 98 -13.85 -5.73 8.99
C VAL A 98 -13.48 -4.25 8.93
N VAL A 99 -12.86 -3.74 10.00
CA VAL A 99 -12.32 -2.38 10.02
C VAL A 99 -10.84 -2.43 9.73
N VAL A 100 -10.42 -1.67 8.72
CA VAL A 100 -9.01 -1.47 8.37
C VAL A 100 -8.70 0.02 8.45
N ALA A 101 -7.80 0.40 9.36
CA ALA A 101 -7.37 1.78 9.56
C ALA A 101 -5.91 1.92 9.09
N SER A 102 -5.67 2.79 8.10
CA SER A 102 -4.33 3.05 7.55
C SER A 102 -3.55 1.77 7.21
N GLY A 103 -4.24 0.80 6.59
CA GLY A 103 -3.67 -0.49 6.18
C GLY A 103 -3.57 -1.55 7.28
N ARG A 104 -4.04 -1.27 8.52
CA ARG A 104 -4.01 -2.22 9.64
C ARG A 104 -5.41 -2.67 10.05
N PHE A 105 -5.57 -3.97 10.30
CA PHE A 105 -6.81 -4.54 10.82
C PHE A 105 -7.04 -4.08 12.28
N VAL A 106 -8.26 -3.63 12.58
CA VAL A 106 -8.67 -3.15 13.90
C VAL A 106 -9.69 -4.12 14.49
N PRO A 107 -9.26 -5.10 15.32
CA PRO A 107 -10.15 -6.15 15.84
C PRO A 107 -11.27 -5.57 16.71
N ASP A 108 -10.96 -4.62 17.59
CA ASP A 108 -11.91 -4.06 18.56
C ASP A 108 -13.08 -3.30 17.92
N LEU A 109 -12.92 -2.87 16.66
CA LEU A 109 -13.98 -2.21 15.89
C LEU A 109 -14.60 -3.13 14.83
N SER A 110 -14.11 -4.37 14.69
CA SER A 110 -14.63 -5.33 13.72
C SER A 110 -15.74 -6.18 14.36
N LEU A 111 -16.75 -6.53 13.57
CA LEU A 111 -17.84 -7.41 13.98
C LEU A 111 -17.67 -8.74 13.25
N LEU A 112 -17.01 -9.68 13.92
CA LEU A 112 -16.69 -11.01 13.37
C LEU A 112 -17.37 -12.15 14.14
N ASP A 113 -18.26 -11.82 15.08
CA ASP A 113 -18.95 -12.82 15.90
C ASP A 113 -19.78 -13.77 15.03
N GLY A 114 -19.44 -15.07 15.09
CA GLY A 114 -20.07 -16.10 14.26
C GLY A 114 -19.30 -16.44 12.98
N LEU A 115 -18.15 -15.81 12.71
CA LEU A 115 -17.22 -16.33 11.71
C LEU A 115 -16.64 -17.68 12.20
N PRO A 116 -16.59 -18.72 11.36
CA PRO A 116 -15.86 -19.94 11.71
C PRO A 116 -14.38 -19.62 11.92
N GLU A 117 -13.76 -20.25 12.92
CA GLU A 117 -12.33 -20.06 13.25
C GLU A 117 -11.38 -20.51 12.13
N GLN A 118 -11.87 -21.24 11.14
CA GLN A 118 -11.12 -21.77 10.00
C GLN A 118 -11.87 -21.49 8.71
N VAL A 119 -11.21 -20.79 7.78
CA VAL A 119 -11.56 -20.71 6.34
C VAL A 119 -10.41 -21.32 5.56
#